data_AF-D9RXK7-F1
#
_entry.id   AF-D9RXK7-F1
#
_cell.length_a   1.000
_cell.length_b   1.000
_cell.length_c   1.000
_cell.angle_alpha   90.00
_cell.angle_beta   90.00
_cell.angle_gamma   90.00
#
_symmetry.space_group_name_H-M   'P 1'
#
loop_
_entity.id
_entity.type
_entity.pdbx_description
1 polymer ?
#
loop_
_entity_poly.entity_id
_entity_poly.type
_entity_poly.pdbx_seq_one_letter_code
_entity_poly.pdbx_strand_id
1 'polypeptide(L)'
;MKNKTNIVLIGFMGSGKTSIGKMLAEKLGKRFLDTDELIRQECGMEISEIFHKFGEEYFRNKEKETVERAAAREGTVIATGGGVVLNPENMEKLRRSGIIVWLRASEEEILQRISGDASRPLASNKSESEILEIYSKRLNLYATYADIIIETSGKDKEAIAIEIIKHLKNSYSNNGKYGNIIGEFQRVRQMKVKIINGPNMNLLGLRERDIYGESTLEEINQHLEKRAREMGVLVDFFQSNSEGEIVDEIQGCIGQYDGIVINPGAYTHYSIAIRDALEAVKLPVIEVHMSNIFAREDFRRVSVTGQKASGIIAGLGETGYWLALLALKDLIEKRGREGVNEFGKN
;
A
#
# COMPACT_ATOMS: atom_id res chain seq x y z
N MET A 1 -12.74 -18.59 -23.89
CA MET A 1 -13.23 -19.07 -22.59
C MET A 1 -13.73 -17.86 -21.79
N LYS A 2 -14.96 -17.87 -21.25
CA LYS A 2 -15.43 -16.77 -20.39
C LYS A 2 -14.54 -16.70 -19.16
N ASN A 3 -13.87 -15.56 -18.99
CA ASN A 3 -12.95 -15.32 -17.88
C ASN A 3 -13.67 -15.52 -16.52
N LYS A 4 -13.22 -16.51 -15.74
CA LYS A 4 -13.81 -16.91 -14.45
C LYS A 4 -13.43 -16.00 -13.28
N THR A 5 -12.49 -15.07 -13.46
CA THR A 5 -12.04 -14.15 -12.40
C THR A 5 -13.16 -13.19 -11.99
N ASN A 6 -13.32 -12.96 -10.69
CA ASN A 6 -14.23 -11.93 -10.17
C ASN A 6 -13.63 -10.53 -10.32
N ILE A 7 -14.49 -9.52 -10.27
CA ILE A 7 -14.10 -8.12 -10.18
C ILE A 7 -14.78 -7.54 -8.93
N VAL A 8 -13.99 -7.14 -7.95
CA VAL A 8 -14.50 -6.69 -6.65
C VAL A 8 -14.41 -5.17 -6.60
N LEU A 9 -15.53 -4.49 -6.42
CA LEU A 9 -15.59 -3.03 -6.32
C LEU A 9 -15.62 -2.62 -4.85
N ILE A 10 -14.56 -1.99 -4.38
CA ILE A 10 -14.45 -1.37 -3.06
C ILE A 10 -14.52 0.16 -3.15
N GLY A 11 -14.77 0.81 -2.03
CA GLY A 11 -14.79 2.27 -1.93
C GLY A 11 -15.83 2.76 -0.93
N PHE A 12 -15.77 4.04 -0.59
CA PHE A 12 -16.64 4.63 0.42
C PHE A 12 -18.11 4.64 -0.02
N MET A 13 -19.03 4.78 0.92
CA MET A 13 -20.45 4.93 0.56
C MET A 13 -20.62 6.15 -0.36
N GLY A 14 -21.52 6.07 -1.34
CA GLY A 14 -21.64 7.11 -2.37
C GLY A 14 -20.61 7.03 -3.51
N SER A 15 -19.60 6.16 -3.46
CA SER A 15 -18.62 6.02 -4.57
C SER A 15 -19.17 5.38 -5.86
N GLY A 16 -20.45 4.99 -5.89
CA GLY A 16 -21.11 4.48 -7.09
C GLY A 16 -20.94 2.98 -7.37
N LYS A 17 -20.36 2.20 -6.45
CA LYS A 17 -20.14 0.73 -6.57
C LYS A 17 -21.29 -0.04 -7.20
N THR A 18 -22.51 0.11 -6.68
CA THR A 18 -23.68 -0.62 -7.17
C THR A 18 -24.04 -0.23 -8.61
N SER A 19 -24.07 1.08 -8.89
CA SER A 19 -24.42 1.59 -10.22
C SER A 19 -23.38 1.22 -11.28
N ILE A 20 -22.09 1.47 -10.98
CA ILE A 20 -20.97 1.17 -11.87
C ILE A 20 -20.82 -0.35 -12.03
N GLY A 21 -20.99 -1.12 -10.95
CA GLY A 21 -20.89 -2.58 -10.98
C GLY A 21 -21.94 -3.26 -11.84
N LYS A 22 -23.20 -2.79 -11.81
CA LYS A 22 -24.25 -3.30 -12.71
C LYS A 22 -23.87 -3.10 -14.17
N MET A 23 -23.47 -1.88 -14.53
CA MET A 23 -23.05 -1.54 -15.89
C MET A 23 -21.81 -2.32 -16.34
N LEU A 24 -20.82 -2.46 -15.46
CA LEU A 24 -19.60 -3.21 -15.72
C LEU A 24 -19.91 -4.70 -15.96
N ALA A 25 -20.81 -5.29 -15.16
CA ALA A 25 -21.22 -6.68 -15.32
C ALA A 25 -21.90 -6.91 -16.67
N GLU A 26 -22.80 -6.01 -17.08
CA GLU A 26 -23.47 -6.05 -18.38
C GLU A 26 -22.45 -5.99 -19.54
N LYS A 27 -21.56 -4.98 -19.54
CA LYS A 27 -20.54 -4.82 -20.59
C LYS A 27 -19.56 -6.00 -20.68
N LEU A 28 -19.31 -6.69 -19.56
CA LEU A 28 -18.41 -7.85 -19.52
C LEU A 28 -19.11 -9.21 -19.68
N GLY A 29 -20.45 -9.23 -19.77
CA GLY A 29 -21.23 -10.47 -19.78
C GLY A 29 -21.05 -11.32 -18.51
N LYS A 30 -20.86 -10.65 -17.36
CA LYS A 30 -20.68 -11.24 -16.02
C LYS A 30 -21.95 -11.09 -15.19
N ARG A 31 -22.03 -11.83 -14.08
CA ARG A 31 -23.06 -11.63 -13.07
C ARG A 31 -22.74 -10.40 -12.22
N PHE A 32 -23.75 -9.74 -11.68
CA PHE A 32 -23.59 -8.68 -10.68
C PHE A 32 -24.10 -9.16 -9.32
N LEU A 33 -23.39 -8.81 -8.25
CA LEU A 33 -23.76 -9.10 -6.87
C LEU A 33 -23.39 -7.89 -6.00
N ASP A 34 -24.28 -7.50 -5.11
CA ASP A 34 -24.03 -6.45 -4.11
C ASP A 34 -24.17 -7.06 -2.71
N THR A 35 -23.11 -7.00 -1.91
CA THR A 35 -23.10 -7.66 -0.59
C THR A 35 -24.07 -7.01 0.40
N ASP A 36 -24.25 -5.68 0.33
CA ASP A 36 -25.17 -4.96 1.22
C ASP A 36 -26.63 -5.36 0.89
N GLU A 37 -26.93 -5.51 -0.39
CA GLU A 37 -28.25 -5.98 -0.86
C GLU A 37 -28.51 -7.45 -0.45
N LEU A 38 -27.51 -8.33 -0.55
CA LEU A 38 -27.66 -9.72 -0.09
C LEU A 38 -27.97 -9.79 1.41
N ILE A 39 -27.27 -9.00 2.23
CA ILE A 39 -27.52 -8.94 3.67
C ILE A 39 -28.95 -8.45 3.94
N ARG A 40 -29.42 -7.41 3.25
CA ARG A 40 -30.80 -6.91 3.38
C ARG A 40 -31.84 -7.96 3.02
N GLN A 41 -31.65 -8.67 1.91
CA GLN A 41 -32.56 -9.73 1.46
C GLN A 41 -32.63 -10.90 2.45
N GLU A 42 -31.49 -11.28 3.04
CA GLU A 42 -31.44 -12.37 4.01
C GLU A 42 -32.02 -12.02 5.37
N CYS A 43 -31.78 -10.79 5.82
CA CYS A 43 -32.33 -10.29 7.08
C CYS A 43 -33.78 -9.81 6.94
N GLY A 44 -34.26 -9.57 5.72
CA GLY A 44 -35.60 -9.04 5.43
C GLY A 44 -35.83 -7.62 5.97
N MET A 45 -34.77 -6.83 6.15
CA MET A 45 -34.84 -5.49 6.74
C MET A 45 -33.69 -4.60 6.27
N GLU A 46 -33.79 -3.29 6.48
CA GLU A 46 -32.73 -2.34 6.12
C GLU A 46 -31.49 -2.51 7.00
N ILE A 47 -30.31 -2.18 6.47
CA ILE A 47 -29.06 -2.27 7.25
C ILE A 47 -29.15 -1.43 8.53
N SER A 48 -29.82 -0.28 8.48
CA SER A 48 -29.99 0.60 9.65
C SER A 48 -30.79 -0.08 10.75
N GLU A 49 -31.80 -0.84 10.39
CA GLU A 49 -32.61 -1.64 11.31
C GLU A 49 -31.80 -2.81 11.88
N ILE A 50 -30.92 -3.44 11.09
CA ILE A 50 -30.01 -4.50 11.58
C ILE A 50 -29.11 -3.94 12.68
N PHE A 51 -28.46 -2.79 12.43
CA PHE A 51 -27.61 -2.15 13.42
C PHE A 51 -28.37 -1.77 14.68
N HIS A 52 -29.59 -1.21 14.55
CA HIS A 52 -30.41 -0.82 15.69
C HIS A 52 -30.91 -2.02 16.51
N LYS A 53 -31.33 -3.12 15.85
CA LYS A 53 -31.94 -4.29 16.52
C LYS A 53 -30.90 -5.27 17.06
N PHE A 54 -29.80 -5.49 16.34
CA PHE A 54 -28.84 -6.57 16.61
C PHE A 54 -27.41 -6.07 16.86
N GLY A 55 -27.13 -4.79 16.64
CA GLY A 55 -25.81 -4.20 16.85
C GLY A 55 -24.82 -4.41 15.69
N GLU A 56 -23.69 -3.72 15.77
CA GLU A 56 -22.66 -3.77 14.73
C GLU A 56 -21.97 -5.14 14.62
N GLU A 57 -21.71 -5.81 15.75
CA GLU A 57 -21.04 -7.11 15.76
C GLU A 57 -21.82 -8.15 14.95
N TYR A 58 -23.14 -8.20 15.12
CA TYR A 58 -24.01 -9.06 14.33
C TYR A 58 -23.90 -8.75 12.82
N PHE A 59 -23.95 -7.46 12.46
CA PHE A 59 -23.79 -7.05 11.06
C PHE A 59 -22.43 -7.47 10.50
N ARG A 60 -21.34 -7.31 11.26
CA ARG A 60 -19.99 -7.71 10.83
C ARG A 60 -19.87 -9.23 10.62
N ASN A 61 -20.51 -10.03 11.46
CA ASN A 61 -20.59 -11.48 11.26
C ASN A 61 -21.37 -11.82 9.98
N LYS A 62 -22.49 -11.15 9.71
CA LYS A 62 -23.24 -11.32 8.45
C LYS A 62 -22.46 -10.84 7.22
N GLU A 63 -21.70 -9.75 7.34
CA GLU A 63 -20.80 -9.26 6.29
C GLU A 63 -19.74 -10.32 5.96
N LYS A 64 -19.13 -10.94 6.98
CA LYS A 64 -18.16 -12.03 6.81
C LYS A 64 -18.74 -13.24 6.07
N GLU A 65 -19.89 -13.75 6.50
CA GLU A 65 -20.60 -14.88 5.85
C GLU A 65 -20.98 -14.56 4.39
N THR A 66 -21.40 -13.32 4.13
CA THR A 66 -21.80 -12.87 2.79
C THR A 66 -20.61 -12.72 1.86
N VAL A 67 -19.51 -12.15 2.34
CA VAL A 67 -18.25 -12.03 1.60
C VAL A 67 -17.72 -13.40 1.19
N GLU A 68 -17.75 -14.37 2.10
CA GLU A 68 -17.30 -15.73 1.80
C GLU A 68 -18.09 -16.37 0.65
N ARG A 69 -19.42 -16.25 0.68
CA ARG A 69 -20.28 -16.77 -0.39
C ARG A 69 -20.13 -15.99 -1.70
N ALA A 70 -19.91 -14.68 -1.63
CA ALA A 70 -19.67 -13.85 -2.81
C ALA A 70 -18.33 -14.21 -3.46
N ALA A 71 -17.26 -14.34 -2.67
CA ALA A 71 -15.93 -14.70 -3.13
C ALA A 71 -15.86 -16.11 -3.74
N ALA A 72 -16.71 -17.05 -3.28
CA ALA A 72 -16.80 -18.39 -3.84
C ALA A 72 -17.47 -18.45 -5.25
N ARG A 73 -18.09 -17.36 -5.72
CA ARG A 73 -18.65 -17.30 -7.08
C ARG A 73 -17.51 -17.18 -8.11
N GLU A 74 -17.77 -17.60 -9.33
CA GLU A 74 -16.91 -17.33 -10.48
C GLU A 74 -17.56 -16.32 -11.43
N GLY A 75 -16.74 -15.52 -12.11
CA GLY A 75 -17.16 -14.64 -13.20
C GLY A 75 -18.17 -13.57 -12.78
N THR A 76 -18.00 -13.00 -11.58
CA THR A 76 -18.96 -12.07 -10.97
C THR A 76 -18.31 -10.71 -10.70
N VAL A 77 -19.06 -9.63 -10.94
CA VAL A 77 -18.75 -8.29 -10.44
C VAL A 77 -19.42 -8.14 -9.08
N ILE A 78 -18.61 -7.94 -8.04
CA ILE A 78 -19.03 -7.92 -6.64
C ILE A 78 -18.88 -6.49 -6.12
N ALA A 79 -19.99 -5.79 -5.87
CA ALA A 79 -19.97 -4.54 -5.11
C ALA A 79 -20.00 -4.86 -3.61
N THR A 80 -19.07 -4.30 -2.84
CA THR A 80 -19.00 -4.54 -1.39
C THR A 80 -19.55 -3.39 -0.57
N GLY A 81 -19.95 -3.66 0.67
CA GLY A 81 -20.20 -2.62 1.66
C GLY A 81 -18.95 -1.77 1.92
N GLY A 82 -19.14 -0.50 2.26
CA GLY A 82 -18.02 0.43 2.51
C GLY A 82 -17.20 0.09 3.77
N GLY A 83 -17.68 -0.81 4.62
CA GLY A 83 -16.97 -1.27 5.82
C GLY A 83 -16.11 -2.52 5.59
N VAL A 84 -16.23 -3.18 4.45
CA VAL A 84 -15.59 -4.49 4.21
C VAL A 84 -14.08 -4.49 4.44
N VAL A 85 -13.42 -3.37 4.12
CA VAL A 85 -11.97 -3.17 4.22
C VAL A 85 -11.44 -3.16 5.66
N LEU A 86 -12.33 -3.04 6.65
CA LEU A 86 -11.97 -3.08 8.06
C LEU A 86 -11.61 -4.50 8.53
N ASN A 87 -12.02 -5.54 7.78
CA ASN A 87 -11.76 -6.94 8.11
C ASN A 87 -10.73 -7.53 7.12
N PRO A 88 -9.47 -7.77 7.55
CA PRO A 88 -8.43 -8.33 6.68
C PRO A 88 -8.78 -9.71 6.10
N GLU A 89 -9.49 -10.56 6.84
CA GLU A 89 -9.90 -11.89 6.38
C GLU A 89 -10.87 -11.80 5.19
N ASN A 90 -11.82 -10.87 5.26
CA ASN A 90 -12.74 -10.60 4.15
C ASN A 90 -11.97 -10.16 2.90
N MET A 91 -11.00 -9.27 3.08
CA MET A 91 -10.19 -8.77 1.97
C MET A 91 -9.28 -9.84 1.37
N GLU A 92 -8.74 -10.75 2.18
CA GLU A 92 -7.97 -11.89 1.68
C GLU A 92 -8.82 -12.83 0.83
N LYS A 93 -10.04 -13.17 1.28
CA LYS A 93 -11.00 -13.99 0.51
C LYS A 93 -11.34 -13.32 -0.83
N LEU A 94 -11.65 -12.03 -0.81
CA LEU A 94 -11.98 -11.26 -2.02
C LEU A 94 -10.80 -11.20 -3.00
N ARG A 95 -9.59 -10.93 -2.50
CA ARG A 95 -8.35 -10.89 -3.29
C ARG A 95 -8.04 -12.23 -3.95
N ARG A 96 -8.23 -13.35 -3.25
CA ARG A 96 -8.05 -14.69 -3.84
C ARG A 96 -9.07 -14.99 -4.93
N SER A 97 -10.26 -14.39 -4.88
CA SER A 97 -11.34 -14.61 -5.85
C SER A 97 -11.22 -13.80 -7.13
N GLY A 98 -10.53 -12.66 -7.11
CA GLY A 98 -10.47 -11.76 -8.25
C GLY A 98 -9.74 -10.46 -8.04
N ILE A 99 -9.94 -9.54 -8.99
CA ILE A 99 -9.24 -8.24 -9.04
C ILE A 99 -10.05 -7.22 -8.22
N ILE A 100 -9.38 -6.54 -7.29
CA ILE A 100 -9.96 -5.51 -6.44
C ILE A 100 -9.80 -4.14 -7.12
N VAL A 101 -10.92 -3.49 -7.38
CA VAL A 101 -11.01 -2.16 -7.97
C VAL A 101 -11.55 -1.19 -6.93
N TRP A 102 -10.76 -0.18 -6.57
CA TRP A 102 -11.21 0.91 -5.72
C TRP A 102 -11.79 2.04 -6.57
N LEU A 103 -13.06 2.34 -6.34
CA LEU A 103 -13.73 3.52 -6.84
C LEU A 103 -13.50 4.67 -5.85
N ARG A 104 -12.57 5.57 -6.19
CA ARG A 104 -12.20 6.72 -5.38
C ARG A 104 -13.01 7.93 -5.80
N ALA A 105 -13.70 8.54 -4.85
CA ALA A 105 -14.45 9.77 -5.05
C ALA A 105 -13.85 10.88 -4.18
N SER A 106 -13.95 12.12 -4.63
CA SER A 106 -13.55 13.28 -3.84
C SER A 106 -14.46 13.44 -2.61
N GLU A 107 -13.98 14.18 -1.61
CA GLU A 107 -14.74 14.47 -0.39
C GLU A 107 -16.05 15.20 -0.72
N GLU A 108 -15.99 16.15 -1.65
CA GLU A 108 -17.15 16.93 -2.09
C GLU A 108 -18.23 16.03 -2.70
N GLU A 109 -17.85 15.10 -3.58
CA GLU A 109 -18.82 14.17 -4.19
C GLU A 109 -19.39 13.18 -3.18
N ILE A 110 -18.58 12.73 -2.21
CA ILE A 110 -19.04 11.85 -1.15
C ILE A 110 -20.11 12.56 -0.33
N LEU A 111 -19.85 13.79 0.11
CA LEU A 111 -20.81 14.58 0.88
C LEU A 111 -22.08 14.85 0.07
N GLN A 112 -21.96 15.32 -1.18
CA GLN A 112 -23.12 15.57 -2.05
C GLN A 112 -24.01 14.32 -2.23
N ARG A 113 -23.41 13.15 -2.45
CA ARG A 113 -24.16 11.90 -2.68
C ARG A 113 -24.75 11.31 -1.41
N ILE A 114 -24.13 11.56 -0.25
CA ILE A 114 -24.66 11.11 1.04
C ILE A 114 -25.82 12.00 1.49
N SER A 115 -25.70 13.32 1.34
CA SER A 115 -26.75 14.28 1.71
C SER A 115 -28.04 14.10 0.89
N GLY A 116 -27.97 13.42 -0.26
CA GLY A 116 -29.12 13.07 -1.10
C GLY A 116 -29.78 11.71 -0.80
N ASP A 117 -29.26 10.90 0.12
CA ASP A 117 -29.68 9.50 0.30
C ASP A 117 -29.93 9.14 1.78
N ALA A 118 -31.17 9.32 2.24
CA ALA A 118 -31.62 9.10 3.62
C ALA A 118 -31.61 7.62 4.08
N SER A 119 -31.31 6.67 3.19
CA SER A 119 -31.33 5.22 3.49
C SER A 119 -30.05 4.70 4.17
N ARG A 120 -29.01 5.55 4.33
CA ARG A 120 -27.68 5.12 4.79
C ARG A 120 -27.54 5.19 6.32
N PRO A 121 -27.32 4.05 7.02
CA PRO A 121 -27.28 3.95 8.49
C PRO A 121 -26.24 4.83 9.18
N LEU A 122 -25.11 5.06 8.50
CA LEU A 122 -23.98 5.81 9.03
C LEU A 122 -24.09 7.33 8.76
N ALA A 123 -25.03 7.75 7.91
CA ALA A 123 -25.20 9.14 7.50
C ALA A 123 -26.35 9.84 8.22
N SER A 124 -27.39 9.10 8.61
CA SER A 124 -28.63 9.68 9.16
C SER A 124 -28.46 10.43 10.48
N ASN A 125 -27.35 10.21 11.21
CA ASN A 125 -27.07 10.84 12.51
C ASN A 125 -25.65 11.42 12.64
N LYS A 126 -24.90 11.56 11.54
CA LYS A 126 -23.50 12.03 11.58
C LYS A 126 -23.33 13.34 10.84
N SER A 127 -22.58 14.25 11.44
CA SER A 127 -22.13 15.50 10.81
C SER A 127 -21.21 15.22 9.62
N GLU A 128 -21.09 16.20 8.71
CA GLU A 128 -20.18 16.10 7.56
C GLU A 128 -18.73 15.80 8.01
N SER A 129 -18.29 16.41 9.11
CA SER A 129 -16.96 16.18 9.69
C SER A 129 -16.76 14.74 10.17
N GLU A 130 -17.76 14.14 10.81
CA GLU A 130 -17.69 12.72 11.22
C GLU A 130 -17.63 11.78 10.02
N ILE A 131 -18.36 12.09 8.94
CA ILE A 131 -18.33 11.31 7.69
C ILE A 131 -16.93 11.39 7.07
N LEU A 132 -16.35 12.59 6.98
CA LEU A 132 -15.00 12.79 6.45
C LEU A 132 -13.93 12.13 7.32
N GLU A 133 -14.07 12.13 8.65
CA GLU A 133 -13.15 11.43 9.55
C GLU A 133 -13.14 9.92 9.29
N ILE A 134 -14.33 9.32 9.14
CA ILE A 134 -14.46 7.89 8.80
C ILE A 134 -13.89 7.62 7.41
N TYR A 135 -14.12 8.52 6.45
CA TYR A 135 -13.58 8.40 5.10
C TYR A 135 -12.05 8.41 5.12
N SER A 136 -11.46 9.41 5.77
CA SER A 136 -10.01 9.58 5.91
C SER A 136 -9.34 8.36 6.54
N LYS A 137 -9.91 7.81 7.63
CA LYS A 137 -9.41 6.57 8.26
C LYS A 137 -9.43 5.36 7.32
N ARG A 138 -10.36 5.32 6.36
CA ARG A 138 -10.49 4.20 5.41
C ARG A 138 -9.70 4.38 4.12
N LEU A 139 -9.24 5.59 3.79
CA LEU A 139 -8.44 5.85 2.58
C LEU A 139 -7.21 4.94 2.50
N ASN A 140 -6.47 4.83 3.60
CA ASN A 140 -5.28 3.98 3.67
C ASN A 140 -5.63 2.50 3.45
N LEU A 141 -6.77 2.04 3.98
CA LEU A 141 -7.23 0.66 3.80
C LEU A 141 -7.65 0.40 2.35
N TYR A 142 -8.42 1.31 1.74
CA TYR A 142 -8.79 1.17 0.32
C TYR A 142 -7.54 1.10 -0.58
N ALA A 143 -6.58 2.01 -0.37
CA ALA A 143 -5.33 2.02 -1.10
C ALA A 143 -4.51 0.74 -0.88
N THR A 144 -4.47 0.22 0.35
CA THR A 144 -3.76 -1.02 0.70
C THR A 144 -4.34 -2.25 -0.03
N TYR A 145 -5.65 -2.29 -0.25
CA TYR A 145 -6.30 -3.46 -0.83
C TYR A 145 -6.50 -3.40 -2.34
N ALA A 146 -6.54 -2.22 -2.95
CA ALA A 146 -6.83 -2.05 -4.37
C ALA A 146 -5.74 -2.60 -5.29
N ASP A 147 -6.14 -3.36 -6.32
CA ASP A 147 -5.29 -3.68 -7.47
C ASP A 147 -5.37 -2.60 -8.56
N ILE A 148 -6.54 -1.95 -8.68
CA ILE A 148 -6.82 -0.88 -9.63
C ILE A 148 -7.51 0.25 -8.86
N ILE A 149 -7.05 1.48 -9.06
CA ILE A 149 -7.68 2.69 -8.51
C ILE A 149 -8.33 3.44 -9.68
N ILE A 150 -9.60 3.80 -9.52
CA ILE A 150 -10.35 4.56 -10.51
C ILE A 150 -10.91 5.81 -9.83
N GLU A 151 -10.40 6.97 -10.22
CA GLU A 151 -10.98 8.25 -9.85
C GLU A 151 -12.34 8.39 -10.53
N THR A 152 -13.40 8.51 -9.73
CA THR A 152 -14.77 8.64 -10.23
C THR A 152 -15.20 10.10 -10.41
N SER A 153 -14.44 11.04 -9.85
CA SER A 153 -14.93 12.41 -9.73
C SER A 153 -14.97 13.17 -11.05
N GLY A 154 -16.11 13.80 -11.30
CA GLY A 154 -16.38 14.49 -12.57
C GLY A 154 -16.52 13.57 -13.79
N LYS A 155 -16.57 12.24 -13.61
CA LYS A 155 -16.76 11.27 -14.70
C LYS A 155 -18.16 10.67 -14.66
N ASP A 156 -18.74 10.44 -15.84
CA ASP A 156 -19.96 9.66 -15.94
C ASP A 156 -19.72 8.16 -15.69
N LYS A 157 -20.80 7.43 -15.39
CA LYS A 157 -20.73 6.00 -15.03
C LYS A 157 -20.18 5.13 -16.16
N GLU A 158 -20.43 5.50 -17.43
CA GLU A 158 -19.99 4.75 -18.59
C GLU A 158 -18.50 4.92 -18.83
N ALA A 159 -17.99 6.15 -18.74
CA ALA A 159 -16.55 6.44 -18.79
C ALA A 159 -15.80 5.64 -17.73
N ILE A 160 -16.29 5.62 -16.49
CA ILE A 160 -15.71 4.85 -15.39
C ILE A 160 -15.70 3.34 -15.71
N ALA A 161 -16.81 2.79 -16.19
CA ALA A 161 -16.88 1.37 -16.55
C ALA A 161 -15.91 1.01 -17.69
N ILE A 162 -15.80 1.87 -18.71
CA ILE A 162 -14.85 1.70 -19.82
C ILE A 162 -13.41 1.75 -19.32
N GLU A 163 -13.09 2.67 -18.42
CA GLU A 163 -11.76 2.80 -17.81
C GLU A 163 -11.38 1.52 -17.06
N ILE A 164 -12.29 0.99 -16.24
CA ILE A 164 -12.09 -0.31 -15.56
C ILE A 164 -11.80 -1.41 -16.59
N ILE A 165 -12.60 -1.51 -17.66
CA ILE A 165 -12.40 -2.52 -18.72
C ILE A 165 -11.03 -2.36 -19.39
N LYS A 166 -10.57 -1.12 -19.61
CA LYS A 166 -9.25 -0.83 -20.18
C LYS A 166 -8.13 -1.32 -19.25
N HIS A 167 -8.21 -1.03 -17.95
CA HIS A 167 -7.24 -1.54 -16.97
C HIS A 167 -7.24 -3.07 -16.88
N LEU A 168 -8.42 -3.70 -16.93
CA LEU A 168 -8.55 -5.15 -16.95
C LEU A 168 -7.91 -5.74 -18.22
N LYS A 169 -8.19 -5.20 -19.41
CA LYS A 169 -7.61 -5.66 -20.68
C LYS A 169 -6.09 -5.48 -20.74
N ASN A 170 -5.57 -4.35 -20.28
CA ASN A 170 -4.13 -4.10 -20.21
C ASN A 170 -3.43 -5.09 -19.26
N SER A 171 -4.12 -5.54 -18.21
CA SER A 171 -3.60 -6.61 -17.33
C SER A 171 -3.55 -7.99 -18.03
N TYR A 172 -4.36 -8.23 -19.07
CA TYR A 172 -4.36 -9.48 -19.85
C TYR A 172 -3.43 -9.45 -21.07
N SER A 173 -3.14 -8.27 -21.64
CA SER A 173 -2.32 -8.11 -22.85
C SER A 173 -0.81 -8.12 -22.60
N ASN A 174 -0.36 -8.18 -21.34
CA ASN A 174 1.07 -8.21 -20.98
C ASN A 174 1.81 -9.53 -21.34
N ASN A 175 1.16 -10.46 -22.07
CA ASN A 175 1.81 -11.60 -22.71
C ASN A 175 2.24 -11.36 -24.18
N GLY A 176 2.20 -10.11 -24.69
CA GLY A 176 2.55 -9.85 -26.09
C GLY A 176 3.01 -8.42 -26.42
N LYS A 177 4.33 -8.26 -26.54
CA LYS A 177 5.00 -7.48 -27.61
C LYS A 177 4.84 -5.95 -27.69
N TYR A 178 4.57 -5.23 -26.60
CA TYR A 178 4.79 -3.76 -26.52
C TYR A 178 5.29 -3.33 -25.13
N GLY A 179 6.57 -3.62 -24.85
CA GLY A 179 7.21 -3.37 -23.55
C GLY A 179 7.60 -1.91 -23.24
N ASN A 180 7.29 -0.93 -24.10
CA ASN A 180 7.91 0.41 -24.01
C ASN A 180 6.95 1.59 -23.78
N ILE A 181 5.65 1.37 -23.54
CA ILE A 181 4.70 2.44 -23.15
C ILE A 181 4.04 2.12 -21.79
N ILE A 182 4.52 1.09 -21.10
CA ILE A 182 3.96 0.55 -19.84
C ILE A 182 4.86 0.92 -18.64
N GLY A 183 5.62 2.01 -18.75
CA GLY A 183 6.50 2.48 -17.67
C GLY A 183 5.77 3.13 -16.49
N GLU A 184 4.50 3.50 -16.63
CA GLU A 184 3.86 4.42 -15.67
C GLU A 184 2.72 3.86 -14.81
N PHE A 185 2.16 2.67 -15.09
CA PHE A 185 1.02 2.18 -14.30
C PHE A 185 1.05 0.66 -14.08
N GLN A 186 2.20 0.13 -13.63
CA GLN A 186 2.23 -1.13 -12.90
C GLN A 186 1.60 -0.92 -11.52
N ARG A 187 0.66 -1.82 -11.16
CA ARG A 187 -0.01 -1.91 -9.86
C ARG A 187 0.99 -1.78 -8.72
N VAL A 188 0.66 -1.08 -7.63
CA VAL A 188 1.49 -1.18 -6.42
C VAL A 188 0.61 -1.07 -5.18
N ARG A 189 0.62 -2.15 -4.37
CA ARG A 189 0.69 -1.98 -2.91
C ARG A 189 1.77 -0.92 -2.70
N GLN A 190 1.43 0.21 -2.11
CA GLN A 190 2.38 1.31 -2.00
C GLN A 190 3.64 0.79 -1.30
N MET A 191 4.78 0.85 -2.01
CA MET A 191 6.03 0.26 -1.54
C MET A 191 6.41 0.90 -0.22
N LYS A 192 6.64 0.10 0.82
CA LYS A 192 6.97 0.58 2.15
C LYS A 192 8.43 0.29 2.47
N VAL A 193 9.21 1.34 2.71
CA VAL A 193 10.64 1.25 3.00
C VAL A 193 10.91 1.74 4.42
N LYS A 194 11.76 1.01 5.15
CA LYS A 194 12.24 1.45 6.46
C LYS A 194 13.57 2.19 6.31
N ILE A 195 13.69 3.38 6.89
CA ILE A 195 14.94 4.14 6.98
C ILE A 195 15.46 4.04 8.41
N ILE A 196 16.60 3.39 8.60
CA ILE A 196 17.18 3.10 9.91
C ILE A 196 18.50 3.87 10.07
N ASN A 197 18.62 4.65 11.13
CA ASN A 197 19.80 5.42 11.45
C ASN A 197 20.40 5.00 12.79
N GLY A 198 21.70 4.71 12.78
CA GLY A 198 22.45 4.25 13.93
C GLY A 198 22.91 5.40 14.84
N PRO A 199 23.92 5.13 15.69
CA PRO A 199 24.35 6.05 16.71
C PRO A 199 24.85 7.39 16.18
N ASN A 200 24.62 8.44 16.97
CA ASN A 200 25.01 9.84 16.75
C ASN A 200 24.39 10.51 15.52
N MET A 201 23.57 9.81 14.73
CA MET A 201 22.82 10.41 13.63
C MET A 201 21.80 11.45 14.10
N ASN A 202 21.28 11.31 15.32
CA ASN A 202 20.44 12.32 15.96
C ASN A 202 21.18 13.64 16.31
N LEU A 203 22.51 13.66 16.21
CA LEU A 203 23.33 14.84 16.53
C LEU A 203 23.74 15.64 15.27
N LEU A 204 23.24 15.26 14.09
CA LEU A 204 23.45 16.01 12.85
C LEU A 204 22.98 17.47 12.97
N GLY A 205 23.71 18.40 12.35
CA GLY A 205 23.49 19.85 12.44
C GLY A 205 23.96 20.49 13.78
N LEU A 206 24.17 19.68 14.83
CA LEU A 206 24.57 20.14 16.17
C LEU A 206 26.09 20.01 16.43
N ARG A 207 26.81 19.12 15.73
CA ARG A 207 28.28 18.95 15.80
C ARG A 207 28.88 18.66 14.41
N GLU A 208 30.18 18.90 14.25
CA GLU A 208 30.99 18.50 13.07
C GLU A 208 30.38 18.89 11.71
N ARG A 209 29.92 20.15 11.60
CA ARG A 209 29.30 20.72 10.39
C ARG A 209 30.15 20.55 9.13
N ASP A 210 31.47 20.61 9.27
CA ASP A 210 32.41 20.45 8.15
C ASP A 210 32.39 19.04 7.53
N ILE A 211 31.95 18.02 8.27
CA ILE A 211 31.98 16.62 7.85
C ILE A 211 30.60 16.11 7.43
N TYR A 212 29.54 16.56 8.09
CA TYR A 212 28.17 16.04 7.88
C TYR A 212 27.19 17.07 7.30
N GLY A 213 27.59 18.32 7.13
CA GLY A 213 26.75 19.41 6.63
C GLY A 213 25.95 20.12 7.71
N GLU A 214 25.15 21.11 7.30
CA GLU A 214 24.34 21.94 8.20
C GLU A 214 22.97 21.33 8.54
N SER A 215 22.50 20.38 7.73
CA SER A 215 21.17 19.79 7.85
C SER A 215 21.06 18.85 9.05
N THR A 216 19.96 18.99 9.80
CA THR A 216 19.59 18.07 10.87
C THR A 216 19.01 16.77 10.31
N LEU A 217 18.98 15.70 11.12
CA LEU A 217 18.35 14.44 10.70
C LEU A 217 16.86 14.62 10.38
N GLU A 218 16.18 15.50 11.12
CA GLU A 218 14.76 15.79 10.92
C GLU A 218 14.51 16.46 9.56
N GLU A 219 15.34 17.42 9.16
CA GLU A 219 15.25 18.06 7.83
C GLU A 219 15.54 17.04 6.71
N ILE A 220 16.54 16.18 6.89
CA ILE A 220 16.84 15.09 5.96
C ILE A 220 15.62 14.16 5.81
N ASN A 221 14.97 13.79 6.92
CA ASN A 221 13.78 12.95 6.90
C ASN A 221 12.64 13.63 6.12
N GLN A 222 12.37 14.91 6.38
CA GLN A 222 11.32 15.66 5.70
C GLN A 222 11.57 15.79 4.18
N HIS A 223 12.80 16.08 3.78
CA HIS A 223 13.20 16.12 2.38
C HIS A 223 13.06 14.76 1.70
N LEU A 224 13.53 13.69 2.36
CA LEU A 224 13.44 12.33 1.82
C LEU A 224 11.99 11.87 1.72
N GLU A 225 11.16 12.14 2.72
CA GLU A 225 9.73 11.79 2.73
C GLU A 225 8.98 12.49 1.58
N LYS A 226 9.26 13.78 1.34
CA LYS A 226 8.69 14.51 0.20
C LYS A 226 9.06 13.85 -1.13
N ARG A 227 10.33 13.54 -1.35
CA ARG A 227 10.79 12.88 -2.59
C ARG A 227 10.26 11.45 -2.71
N ALA A 228 10.14 10.72 -1.60
CA ALA A 228 9.57 9.37 -1.58
C ALA A 228 8.10 9.38 -2.02
N ARG A 229 7.30 10.34 -1.52
CA ARG A 229 5.90 10.54 -1.93
C ARG A 229 5.76 10.79 -3.42
N GLU A 230 6.61 11.63 -3.99
CA GLU A 230 6.64 11.91 -5.44
C GLU A 230 6.92 10.65 -6.28
N MET A 231 7.57 9.63 -5.70
CA MET A 231 7.85 8.34 -6.35
C MET A 231 6.86 7.22 -6.00
N GLY A 232 5.84 7.49 -5.21
CA GLY A 232 4.88 6.49 -4.74
C GLY A 232 5.44 5.51 -3.69
N VAL A 233 6.46 5.90 -2.94
CA VAL A 233 7.08 5.10 -1.87
C VAL A 233 6.70 5.68 -0.51
N LEU A 234 6.24 4.85 0.41
CA LEU A 234 6.06 5.20 1.82
C LEU A 234 7.37 4.92 2.56
N VAL A 235 7.81 5.86 3.39
CA VAL A 235 9.02 5.73 4.20
C VAL A 235 8.68 5.93 5.67
N ASP A 236 9.14 5.01 6.52
CA ASP A 236 9.11 5.20 7.96
C ASP A 236 10.55 5.35 8.46
N PHE A 237 10.76 6.24 9.42
CA PHE A 237 12.07 6.56 9.95
C PHE A 237 12.26 5.97 11.34
N PHE A 238 13.48 5.52 11.63
CA PHE A 238 13.91 5.08 12.94
C PHE A 238 15.34 5.52 13.20
N GLN A 239 15.63 5.95 14.43
CA GLN A 239 16.98 6.25 14.87
C GLN A 239 17.18 5.68 16.27
N SER A 240 18.33 5.04 16.49
CA SER A 240 18.75 4.64 17.83
C SER A 240 20.27 4.69 18.00
N ASN A 241 20.70 4.91 19.25
CA ASN A 241 22.09 4.78 19.69
C ASN A 241 22.42 3.37 20.23
N SER A 242 21.42 2.48 20.34
CA SER A 242 21.56 1.13 20.89
C SER A 242 21.59 0.09 19.76
N GLU A 243 22.61 -0.77 19.76
CA GLU A 243 22.73 -1.87 18.78
C GLU A 243 21.52 -2.81 18.83
N GLY A 244 21.06 -3.18 20.03
CA GLY A 244 19.93 -4.10 20.22
C GLY A 244 18.63 -3.54 19.63
N GLU A 245 18.35 -2.26 19.84
CA GLU A 245 17.14 -1.62 19.30
C GLU A 245 17.16 -1.57 17.77
N ILE A 246 18.34 -1.37 17.16
CA ILE A 246 18.50 -1.42 15.70
C ILE A 246 18.24 -2.84 15.18
N VAL A 247 18.74 -3.87 15.88
CA VAL A 247 18.48 -5.28 15.55
C VAL A 247 16.99 -5.60 15.63
N ASP A 248 16.32 -5.19 16.71
CA ASP A 248 14.90 -5.40 16.91
C ASP A 248 14.06 -4.70 15.83
N GLU A 249 14.43 -3.46 15.46
CA GLU A 249 13.74 -2.72 14.40
C GLU A 249 13.90 -3.40 13.03
N ILE A 250 15.10 -3.91 12.72
CA ILE A 250 15.34 -4.69 11.50
C ILE A 250 14.43 -5.92 11.48
N GLN A 251 14.38 -6.69 12.56
CA GLN A 251 13.54 -7.88 12.66
C GLN A 251 12.04 -7.54 12.55
N GLY A 252 11.62 -6.42 13.14
CA GLY A 252 10.26 -5.89 13.05
C GLY A 252 9.83 -5.55 11.61
N CYS A 253 10.77 -5.43 10.67
CA CYS A 253 10.44 -5.15 9.29
C CYS A 253 9.78 -6.32 8.54
N ILE A 254 9.93 -7.56 9.04
CA ILE A 254 9.41 -8.77 8.39
C ILE A 254 7.90 -8.67 8.19
N GLY A 255 7.46 -8.86 6.95
CA GLY A 255 6.03 -8.82 6.56
C GLY A 255 5.42 -7.41 6.51
N GLN A 256 6.10 -6.39 7.04
CA GLN A 256 5.58 -5.02 7.11
C GLN A 256 6.19 -4.11 6.05
N TYR A 257 7.46 -4.33 5.67
CA TYR A 257 8.20 -3.49 4.73
C TYR A 257 8.72 -4.32 3.55
N ASP A 258 8.93 -3.64 2.43
CA ASP A 258 9.42 -4.21 1.18
C ASP A 258 10.95 -4.05 1.04
N GLY A 259 11.58 -3.17 1.83
CA GLY A 259 13.03 -2.99 1.86
C GLY A 259 13.51 -2.06 2.97
N ILE A 260 14.83 -2.01 3.16
CA ILE A 260 15.50 -1.23 4.20
C ILE A 260 16.59 -0.34 3.60
N VAL A 261 16.61 0.94 3.96
CA VAL A 261 17.81 1.80 3.85
C VAL A 261 18.37 1.96 5.24
N ILE A 262 19.68 1.69 5.42
CA ILE A 262 20.30 1.76 6.73
C ILE A 262 21.61 2.55 6.71
N ASN A 263 21.77 3.45 7.67
CA ASN A 263 23.06 4.04 8.04
C ASN A 263 23.42 3.55 9.46
N PRO A 264 24.24 2.51 9.62
CA PRO A 264 24.55 1.96 10.93
C PRO A 264 25.45 2.88 11.80
N GLY A 265 25.93 4.01 11.26
CA GLY A 265 26.86 4.89 11.96
C GLY A 265 28.17 4.18 12.31
N ALA A 266 28.62 4.27 13.57
CA ALA A 266 29.84 3.60 14.01
C ALA A 266 29.75 2.06 13.92
N TYR A 267 28.54 1.49 14.00
CA TYR A 267 28.33 0.04 13.95
C TYR A 267 28.63 -0.58 12.59
N THR A 268 28.69 0.23 11.54
CA THR A 268 29.12 -0.16 10.19
C THR A 268 30.38 -1.01 10.23
N HIS A 269 31.33 -0.65 11.10
CA HIS A 269 32.66 -1.22 11.09
C HIS A 269 32.84 -2.44 11.99
N TYR A 270 31.87 -2.74 12.86
CA TYR A 270 32.07 -3.71 13.94
C TYR A 270 30.86 -4.61 14.25
N SER A 271 29.63 -4.23 13.88
CA SER A 271 28.44 -4.95 14.31
C SER A 271 28.15 -6.17 13.45
N ILE A 272 28.49 -7.35 13.98
CA ILE A 272 28.04 -8.63 13.43
C ILE A 272 26.55 -8.83 13.73
N ALA A 273 26.04 -8.32 14.86
CA ALA A 273 24.63 -8.47 15.23
C ALA A 273 23.69 -7.81 14.20
N ILE A 274 23.97 -6.56 13.80
CA ILE A 274 23.19 -5.87 12.76
C ILE A 274 23.35 -6.57 11.41
N ARG A 275 24.58 -7.00 11.05
CA ARG A 275 24.83 -7.76 9.82
C ARG A 275 23.94 -9.01 9.75
N ASP A 276 23.89 -9.81 10.81
CA ASP A 276 23.14 -11.05 10.85
C ASP A 276 21.63 -10.81 10.87
N ALA A 277 21.17 -9.73 11.51
CA ALA A 277 19.78 -9.29 11.43
C ALA A 277 19.36 -8.93 9.99
N LEU A 278 20.20 -8.18 9.26
CA LEU A 278 19.95 -7.84 7.85
C LEU A 278 19.90 -9.08 6.95
N GLU A 279 20.73 -10.09 7.22
CA GLU A 279 20.69 -11.37 6.51
C GLU A 279 19.41 -12.16 6.79
N ALA A 280 18.97 -12.18 8.05
CA ALA A 280 17.81 -12.97 8.48
C ALA A 280 16.50 -12.50 7.85
N VAL A 281 16.31 -11.20 7.65
CA VAL A 281 15.05 -10.64 7.14
C VAL A 281 14.81 -10.88 5.65
N LYS A 282 15.87 -11.21 4.88
CA LYS A 282 15.82 -11.46 3.42
C LYS A 282 15.23 -10.32 2.57
N LEU A 283 15.04 -9.15 3.15
CA LEU A 283 14.62 -7.94 2.44
C LEU A 283 15.80 -7.37 1.63
N PRO A 284 15.55 -6.67 0.51
CA PRO A 284 16.59 -5.88 -0.13
C PRO A 284 16.99 -4.73 0.80
N VAL A 285 18.30 -4.48 0.88
CA VAL A 285 18.90 -3.51 1.79
C VAL A 285 19.89 -2.63 1.02
N ILE A 286 19.83 -1.31 1.20
CA ILE A 286 20.92 -0.42 0.79
C ILE A 286 21.54 0.22 2.02
N GLU A 287 22.85 0.09 2.14
CA GLU A 287 23.60 0.80 3.18
C GLU A 287 23.99 2.20 2.68
N VAL A 288 23.82 3.21 3.52
CA VAL A 288 24.13 4.61 3.19
C VAL A 288 25.00 5.28 4.24
N HIS A 289 25.99 6.05 3.78
CA HIS A 289 26.86 6.86 4.62
C HIS A 289 26.90 8.30 4.11
N MET A 290 26.68 9.26 5.01
CA MET A 290 26.78 10.68 4.65
C MET A 290 28.18 11.08 4.19
N SER A 291 29.22 10.49 4.79
CA SER A 291 30.61 10.76 4.46
C SER A 291 31.28 9.58 3.76
N ASN A 292 32.39 9.83 3.07
CA ASN A 292 33.11 8.78 2.36
C ASN A 292 33.94 7.96 3.38
N ILE A 293 33.42 6.79 3.75
CA ILE A 293 34.08 5.89 4.71
C ILE A 293 35.45 5.39 4.24
N PHE A 294 35.69 5.33 2.92
CA PHE A 294 36.97 4.89 2.34
C PHE A 294 38.06 5.96 2.44
N ALA A 295 37.68 7.23 2.56
CA ALA A 295 38.62 8.34 2.76
C ALA A 295 39.03 8.51 4.24
N ARG A 296 38.42 7.74 5.16
CA ARG A 296 38.66 7.81 6.60
C ARG A 296 39.79 6.88 7.06
N GLU A 297 40.03 6.84 8.36
CA GLU A 297 41.01 5.98 9.02
C GLU A 297 40.76 4.50 8.70
N ASP A 298 41.81 3.68 8.75
CA ASP A 298 41.75 2.28 8.28
C ASP A 298 40.61 1.47 8.89
N PHE A 299 40.33 1.67 10.18
CA PHE A 299 39.25 0.96 10.87
C PHE A 299 37.85 1.34 10.38
N ARG A 300 37.69 2.50 9.73
CA ARG A 300 36.43 2.95 9.14
C ARG A 300 36.26 2.57 7.67
N ARG A 301 37.26 1.95 7.05
CA ARG A 301 37.19 1.57 5.63
C ARG A 301 36.43 0.28 5.38
N VAL A 302 36.26 -0.54 6.42
CA VAL A 302 35.58 -1.84 6.34
C VAL A 302 34.12 -1.67 6.76
N SER A 303 33.20 -2.12 5.92
CA SER A 303 31.79 -2.26 6.29
C SER A 303 31.46 -3.73 6.55
N VAL A 304 31.21 -4.05 7.83
CA VAL A 304 30.76 -5.37 8.30
C VAL A 304 29.30 -5.59 7.90
N THR A 305 28.45 -4.58 8.11
CA THR A 305 27.02 -4.61 7.76
C THR A 305 26.79 -4.64 6.25
N GLY A 306 27.63 -3.93 5.49
CA GLY A 306 27.51 -3.77 4.05
C GLY A 306 27.70 -5.08 3.26
N GLN A 307 28.30 -6.10 3.87
CA GLN A 307 28.38 -7.45 3.30
C GLN A 307 27.02 -8.09 3.05
N LYS A 308 25.97 -7.63 3.74
CA LYS A 308 24.59 -8.11 3.59
C LYS A 308 23.67 -7.10 2.92
N ALA A 309 24.21 -5.94 2.56
CA ALA A 309 23.51 -4.98 1.72
C ALA A 309 23.59 -5.38 0.25
N SER A 310 22.56 -5.03 -0.51
CA SER A 310 22.53 -5.15 -1.98
C SER A 310 23.42 -4.09 -2.66
N GLY A 311 23.75 -3.02 -1.94
CA GLY A 311 24.65 -1.96 -2.39
C GLY A 311 25.00 -1.01 -1.24
N ILE A 312 26.09 -0.26 -1.42
CA ILE A 312 26.57 0.74 -0.47
C ILE A 312 26.71 2.07 -1.20
N ILE A 313 26.17 3.15 -0.62
CA ILE A 313 26.34 4.53 -1.10
C ILE A 313 27.05 5.33 -0.02
N ALA A 314 28.18 5.96 -0.33
CA ALA A 314 28.97 6.68 0.66
C ALA A 314 29.48 8.03 0.14
N GLY A 315 29.50 9.04 1.01
CA GLY A 315 30.18 10.32 0.75
C GLY A 315 29.38 11.36 -0.02
N LEU A 316 28.07 11.16 -0.16
CA LEU A 316 27.19 12.05 -0.92
C LEU A 316 26.24 12.88 -0.03
N GLY A 317 26.53 12.95 1.28
CA GLY A 317 25.69 13.66 2.25
C GLY A 317 24.24 13.18 2.23
N GLU A 318 23.30 14.12 2.36
CA GLU A 318 21.86 13.87 2.24
C GLU A 318 21.47 13.23 0.90
N THR A 319 22.13 13.62 -0.19
CA THR A 319 21.85 13.05 -1.53
C THR A 319 22.06 11.55 -1.56
N GLY A 320 22.94 11.02 -0.71
CA GLY A 320 23.13 9.58 -0.55
C GLY A 320 21.84 8.84 -0.15
N TYR A 321 21.03 9.39 0.76
CA TYR A 321 19.76 8.77 1.19
C TYR A 321 18.76 8.70 0.04
N TRP A 322 18.67 9.77 -0.74
CA TRP A 322 17.82 9.80 -1.93
C TRP A 322 18.24 8.75 -2.96
N LEU A 323 19.54 8.67 -3.27
CA LEU A 323 20.06 7.67 -4.21
C LEU A 323 19.86 6.24 -3.68
N ALA A 324 19.95 6.04 -2.36
CA ALA A 324 19.70 4.75 -1.73
C ALA A 324 18.25 4.31 -1.91
N LEU A 325 17.30 5.22 -1.69
CA LEU A 325 15.89 4.95 -1.89
C LEU A 325 15.56 4.64 -3.36
N LEU A 326 16.16 5.40 -4.30
CA LEU A 326 16.03 5.15 -5.74
C LEU A 326 16.52 3.75 -6.13
N ALA A 327 17.74 3.40 -5.70
CA ALA A 327 18.34 2.10 -5.99
C ALA A 327 17.52 0.95 -5.39
N LEU A 328 17.03 1.14 -4.16
CA LEU A 328 16.23 0.14 -3.47
C LEU A 328 14.88 -0.10 -4.16
N LYS A 329 14.21 0.96 -4.62
CA LYS A 329 12.96 0.86 -5.37
C LYS A 329 13.13 -0.02 -6.62
N ASP A 330 14.16 0.25 -7.41
CA ASP A 330 14.47 -0.53 -8.62
C ASP A 330 14.77 -2.00 -8.29
N LEU A 331 15.50 -2.28 -7.20
CA LEU A 331 15.76 -3.66 -6.74
C LEU A 331 14.48 -4.41 -6.37
N ILE A 332 13.57 -3.76 -5.64
CA ILE A 332 12.29 -4.37 -5.24
C ILE A 332 11.43 -4.66 -6.48
N GLU A 333 11.33 -3.71 -7.41
CA GLU A 333 10.57 -3.88 -8.65
C GLU A 333 11.14 -5.00 -9.53
N LYS A 334 12.46 -5.14 -9.61
CA LYS A 334 13.13 -6.25 -10.32
C LYS A 334 12.84 -7.61 -9.69
N ARG A 335 12.99 -7.73 -8.36
CA ARG A 335 12.68 -8.98 -7.62
C ARG A 335 11.22 -9.40 -7.79
N GLY A 336 10.30 -8.44 -7.77
CA GLY A 336 8.88 -8.70 -8.03
C GLY A 336 8.60 -9.25 -9.43
N ARG A 337 9.38 -8.85 -10.44
CA ARG A 337 9.25 -9.35 -11.83
C ARG A 337 9.83 -10.76 -11.98
N GLU A 338 10.91 -11.09 -11.28
CA GLU A 338 11.57 -12.40 -11.35
C GLU A 338 10.76 -13.49 -10.65
N GLY A 339 10.19 -13.21 -9.47
CA GLY A 339 9.35 -14.16 -8.74
C GLY A 339 8.09 -14.58 -9.51
N VAL A 340 7.54 -13.71 -10.37
CA VAL A 340 6.38 -14.02 -11.23
C VAL A 340 6.75 -14.98 -12.37
N ASN A 341 8.00 -14.97 -12.85
CA ASN A 341 8.44 -15.82 -13.96
C ASN A 341 8.71 -17.28 -13.56
N GLU A 342 8.99 -17.57 -12.29
CA GLU A 342 9.20 -18.96 -11.81
C GLU A 342 7.87 -19.73 -11.64
N PHE A 343 6.77 -19.05 -11.30
CA PHE A 343 5.44 -19.69 -11.21
C PHE A 343 4.82 -20.03 -12.58
N GLY A 344 5.42 -19.58 -13.69
CA GLY A 344 4.97 -19.88 -15.05
C GLY A 344 5.64 -21.10 -15.71
N LYS A 345 6.49 -21.83 -14.99
CA LYS A 345 7.32 -22.92 -15.55
C LYS A 345 7.08 -24.33 -15.00
N ASN A 346 6.08 -24.54 -14.14
CA ASN A 346 5.72 -25.88 -13.65
C ASN A 346 4.36 -26.35 -14.17
#